data_AF-A0A2E2EKS2-F1
#
_entry.id   AF-A0A2E2EKS2-F1
#
_cell.length_a   1.000
_cell.length_b   1.000
_cell.length_c   1.000
_cell.angle_alpha   90.00
_cell.angle_beta   90.00
_cell.angle_gamma   90.00
#
_symmetry.space_group_name_H-M   'P 1'
#
loop_
_entity.id
_entity.type
_entity.pdbx_description
1 polymer ?
#
loop_
_entity_poly.entity_id
_entity_poly.type
_entity_poly.pdbx_seq_one_letter_code
_entity_poly.pdbx_strand_id
1 'polypeptide(L)'
;MKQELINRPKGTDGKAILGSDNTTALNDLEKVALNDLDKDKINDLAECLFVLNNKKYGPIPGAYMVMCTKPGKEWCVAQLNADRAKPFILYEDKVFTSIAEAQKEAEKIKKERGESAPRRCT
;
A
#
# COMPACT_ATOMS: atom_id res chain seq x y z
N MET A 1 22.60 -2.62 -11.13
CA MET A 1 21.38 -2.66 -10.32
C MET A 1 21.62 -1.82 -9.07
N LYS A 2 21.04 -0.62 -8.98
CA LYS A 2 21.15 0.20 -7.76
C LYS A 2 20.08 -0.30 -6.80
N GLN A 3 20.51 -0.91 -5.70
CA GLN A 3 19.62 -1.15 -4.57
C GLN A 3 19.29 0.22 -3.98
N GLU A 4 18.08 0.73 -4.23
CA GLU A 4 17.58 1.87 -3.49
C GLU A 4 17.37 1.41 -2.05
N LEU A 5 18.35 1.77 -1.21
CA LEU A 5 18.27 1.66 0.23
C LEU A 5 17.09 2.55 0.66
N ILE A 6 15.97 1.91 1.01
CA ILE A 6 14.86 2.54 1.72
C ILE A 6 15.45 3.09 3.02
N ASN A 7 15.76 4.39 3.00
CA ASN A 7 16.52 5.04 4.04
C ASN A 7 15.57 5.27 5.22
N ARG A 8 15.81 4.58 6.34
CA ARG A 8 14.94 4.71 7.52
C ARG A 8 15.05 6.13 8.07
N PRO A 9 13.94 6.84 8.31
CA PRO A 9 14.00 8.15 8.95
C PRO A 9 14.66 8.04 10.34
N LYS A 10 15.61 8.95 10.59
CA LYS A 10 16.41 9.03 11.82
C LYS A 10 15.47 9.36 12.99
N GLY A 11 15.44 8.53 14.05
CA GLY A 11 14.57 8.71 15.23
C GLY A 11 13.44 7.67 15.41
N THR A 12 13.46 6.57 14.67
CA THR A 12 12.46 5.46 14.76
C THR A 12 12.90 4.31 15.69
N ASP A 13 13.92 4.55 16.51
CA ASP A 13 14.59 3.62 17.43
C ASP A 13 13.87 3.43 18.77
N GLY A 14 12.78 4.16 19.02
CA GLY A 14 11.85 3.94 20.13
C GLY A 14 10.60 3.14 19.70
N LYS A 15 10.02 2.36 20.63
CA LYS A 15 8.85 1.47 20.45
C LYS A 15 7.55 2.11 19.90
N ALA A 16 7.53 3.36 19.43
CA ALA A 16 6.27 4.10 19.22
C ALA A 16 6.13 4.86 17.89
N ILE A 17 7.14 4.93 17.02
CA ILE A 17 7.02 5.72 15.79
C ILE A 17 7.21 4.84 14.56
N LEU A 18 6.10 4.33 14.02
CA LEU A 18 6.05 3.82 12.65
C LEU A 18 6.43 4.99 11.73
N GLY A 19 7.56 4.87 11.04
CA GLY A 19 8.03 5.86 10.09
C GLY A 19 7.12 5.91 8.86
N SER A 20 7.04 7.10 8.27
CA SER A 20 6.59 7.30 6.90
C SER A 20 7.79 7.46 5.99
N ASP A 21 7.72 6.86 4.81
CA ASP A 21 8.61 7.17 3.70
C ASP A 21 8.23 8.56 3.17
N ASN A 22 8.64 9.61 3.89
CA ASN A 22 8.39 11.03 3.55
C ASN A 22 8.96 11.44 2.17
N THR A 23 9.44 10.48 1.37
CA THR A 23 10.00 10.68 0.04
C THR A 23 8.98 10.48 -1.07
N THR A 24 7.92 9.69 -0.86
CA THR A 24 6.93 9.41 -1.92
C THR A 24 5.70 10.31 -1.75
N ALA A 25 5.52 11.26 -2.68
CA ALA A 25 4.32 12.09 -2.68
C ALA A 25 3.05 11.26 -2.93
N LEU A 26 1.95 11.64 -2.30
CA LEU A 26 0.64 11.08 -2.61
C LEU A 26 0.24 11.49 -4.03
N ASN A 27 -0.25 10.53 -4.79
CA ASN A 27 -0.88 10.80 -6.09
C ASN A 27 -2.30 11.36 -5.90
N ASP A 28 -2.95 11.75 -6.99
CA ASP A 28 -4.22 12.46 -6.86
C ASP A 28 -5.36 11.52 -6.42
N LEU A 29 -5.31 10.25 -6.81
CA LEU A 29 -6.24 9.22 -6.31
C LEU A 29 -6.08 8.98 -4.80
N GLU A 30 -4.84 8.95 -4.31
CA GLU A 30 -4.52 8.72 -2.90
C GLU A 30 -4.93 9.89 -2.03
N LYS A 31 -4.70 11.13 -2.50
CA LYS A 31 -5.20 12.33 -1.82
C LYS A 31 -6.72 12.29 -1.67
N VAL A 32 -7.43 11.96 -2.75
CA VAL A 32 -8.90 11.85 -2.72
C VAL A 32 -9.35 10.73 -1.78
N ALA A 33 -8.69 9.57 -1.83
CA ALA A 33 -9.02 8.44 -0.98
C ALA A 33 -8.74 8.69 0.52
N LEU A 34 -7.73 9.51 0.85
CA LEU A 34 -7.32 9.79 2.22
C LEU A 34 -7.98 11.04 2.83
N ASN A 35 -8.55 11.95 2.02
CA ASN A 35 -9.00 13.26 2.49
C ASN A 35 -10.06 13.20 3.60
N ASP A 36 -11.00 12.27 3.50
CA ASP A 36 -12.15 12.15 4.42
C ASP A 36 -12.02 11.00 5.42
N LEU A 37 -10.82 10.41 5.54
CA LEU A 37 -10.57 9.29 6.44
C LEU A 37 -10.04 9.74 7.80
N ASP A 38 -10.49 9.03 8.84
CA ASP A 38 -10.03 9.22 10.20
C ASP A 38 -8.54 8.85 10.31
N LYS A 39 -7.72 9.82 10.71
CA LYS A 39 -6.26 9.68 10.82
C LYS A 39 -5.85 8.63 11.84
N ASP A 40 -6.60 8.48 12.93
CA ASP A 40 -6.28 7.51 13.97
C ASP A 40 -6.51 6.09 13.44
N LYS A 41 -7.58 5.88 12.68
CA LYS A 41 -7.85 4.58 12.02
C LYS A 41 -6.87 4.26 10.91
N ILE A 42 -6.44 5.27 10.15
CA ILE A 42 -5.36 5.11 9.16
C ILE A 42 -4.06 4.68 9.86
N ASN A 43 -3.77 5.30 11.00
CA ASN A 43 -2.60 4.96 11.80
C ASN A 43 -2.67 3.50 12.32
N ASP A 44 -3.80 3.10 12.90
CA ASP A 44 -4.03 1.72 13.35
C ASP A 44 -3.87 0.72 12.20
N LEU A 45 -4.42 1.04 11.03
CA LEU A 45 -4.25 0.23 9.82
C LEU A 45 -2.77 0.09 9.44
N ALA A 46 -2.02 1.20 9.41
CA ALA A 46 -0.61 1.17 9.07
C ALA A 46 0.21 0.32 10.05
N GLU A 47 -0.12 0.36 11.35
CA GLU A 47 0.51 -0.51 12.36
C GLU A 47 0.21 -1.99 12.12
N CYS A 48 -1.04 -2.33 11.79
CA CYS A 48 -1.41 -3.69 11.38
C CYS A 48 -0.62 -4.13 10.15
N LEU A 49 -0.53 -3.28 9.12
CA LEU A 49 0.19 -3.55 7.88
C LEU A 49 1.70 -3.74 8.12
N PHE A 50 2.30 -2.96 9.02
CA PHE A 50 3.69 -3.12 9.43
C PHE A 50 3.95 -4.48 10.09
N VAL A 51 3.07 -4.89 11.00
CA VAL A 51 3.18 -6.20 11.64
C VAL A 51 2.99 -7.34 10.62
N LEU A 52 2.04 -7.20 9.68
CA LEU A 52 1.83 -8.16 8.59
C LEU A 52 3.03 -8.22 7.64
N ASN A 53 3.72 -7.10 7.42
CA ASN A 53 4.91 -7.01 6.59
C ASN A 53 6.21 -7.42 7.32
N ASN A 54 6.11 -8.28 8.35
CA ASN A 54 7.26 -8.73 9.15
C ASN A 54 8.09 -7.56 9.73
N LYS A 55 7.41 -6.50 10.20
CA LYS A 55 8.02 -5.28 10.74
C LYS A 55 8.93 -4.57 9.72
N LYS A 56 8.56 -4.62 8.44
CA LYS A 56 9.21 -3.87 7.36
C LYS A 56 8.26 -2.77 6.85
N TYR A 57 8.84 -1.61 6.58
CA TYR A 57 8.14 -0.51 5.93
C TYR A 57 8.01 -0.75 4.43
N GLY A 58 7.05 -0.07 3.82
CA GLY A 58 6.89 -0.05 2.37
C GLY A 58 5.87 -1.06 1.82
N PRO A 59 5.79 -1.17 0.48
CA PRO A 59 4.77 -1.95 -0.19
C PRO A 59 4.84 -3.42 0.25
N ILE A 60 3.69 -4.01 0.57
CA ILE A 60 3.60 -5.40 0.99
C ILE A 60 3.60 -6.29 -0.26
N PRO A 61 4.64 -7.11 -0.48
CA PRO A 61 4.72 -7.96 -1.66
C PRO A 61 3.51 -8.90 -1.74
N GLY A 62 2.93 -9.09 -2.92
CA GLY A 62 1.83 -10.05 -3.12
C GLY A 62 0.49 -9.68 -2.48
N ALA A 63 0.38 -8.50 -1.84
CA ALA A 63 -0.82 -7.98 -1.20
C ALA A 63 -1.46 -6.87 -2.06
N TYR A 64 -2.05 -7.31 -3.17
CA TYR A 64 -2.79 -6.45 -4.10
C TYR A 64 -4.27 -6.39 -3.71
N MET A 65 -4.90 -5.24 -3.95
CA MET A 65 -6.30 -4.98 -3.71
C MET A 65 -6.91 -4.21 -4.89
N VAL A 66 -8.23 -4.15 -4.93
CA VAL A 66 -8.97 -3.32 -5.89
C VAL A 66 -9.76 -2.30 -5.08
N MET A 67 -9.58 -1.02 -5.39
CA MET A 67 -10.28 0.09 -4.75
C MET A 67 -11.26 0.71 -5.74
N CYS A 68 -12.50 0.94 -5.30
CA CYS A 68 -13.46 1.69 -6.08
C CYS A 68 -13.15 3.19 -5.93
N THR A 69 -12.74 3.85 -7.01
CA THR A 69 -12.46 5.29 -7.03
C THR A 69 -13.72 6.09 -7.35
N LYS A 70 -14.58 5.56 -8.22
CA LYS A 70 -15.90 6.11 -8.51
C LYS A 70 -16.96 5.01 -8.38
N PRO A 71 -17.93 5.15 -7.45
CA PRO A 71 -18.97 4.15 -7.23
C PRO A 71 -19.63 3.69 -8.53
N GLY A 72 -19.54 2.39 -8.83
CA GLY A 72 -20.18 1.78 -10.00
C GLY A 72 -19.59 2.16 -11.36
N LYS A 73 -18.45 2.85 -11.41
CA LYS A 73 -17.86 3.34 -12.66
C LYS A 73 -16.39 2.99 -12.81
N GLU A 74 -15.59 3.16 -11.76
CA GLU A 74 -14.14 3.03 -11.84
C GLU A 74 -13.58 2.25 -10.66
N TRP A 75 -12.69 1.31 -10.99
CA TRP A 75 -11.97 0.45 -10.07
C TRP A 75 -10.48 0.50 -10.40
N CYS A 76 -9.69 0.86 -9.40
CA CYS A 76 -8.24 0.97 -9.51
C CYS A 76 -7.58 -0.22 -8.82
N VAL A 77 -6.56 -0.79 -9.45
CA VAL A 77 -5.68 -1.74 -8.76
C VAL A 77 -4.80 -0.96 -7.78
N ALA A 78 -4.62 -1.51 -6.59
CA ALA A 78 -3.78 -0.95 -5.55
C ALA A 78 -2.96 -2.03 -4.85
N GLN A 79 -1.96 -1.59 -4.10
CA GLN A 79 -1.12 -2.44 -3.26
C GLN A 79 -1.14 -1.92 -1.82
N LEU A 80 -1.22 -2.82 -0.85
CA LEU A 80 -1.11 -2.44 0.57
C LEU A 80 0.32 -1.96 0.87
N ASN A 81 0.45 -0.94 1.71
CA ASN A 81 1.73 -0.33 2.04
C ASN A 81 1.84 -0.13 3.56
N ALA A 82 2.91 -0.65 4.15
CA ALA A 82 3.17 -0.52 5.58
C ALA A 82 3.76 0.85 5.90
N ASP A 83 2.91 1.88 5.84
CA ASP A 83 3.28 3.29 6.01
C ASP A 83 2.12 4.09 6.62
N ARG A 84 2.40 4.96 7.61
CA ARG A 84 1.37 5.77 8.30
C ARG A 84 0.73 6.84 7.41
N ALA A 85 1.51 7.47 6.55
CA ALA A 85 1.04 8.52 5.65
C ALA A 85 0.34 7.94 4.42
N LYS A 86 0.74 6.72 4.03
CA LYS A 86 0.31 6.09 2.79
C LYS A 86 0.03 4.59 3.00
N PRO A 87 -1.10 4.19 3.62
CA PRO A 87 -1.40 2.78 3.90
C PRO A 87 -1.70 1.92 2.66
N PHE A 88 -1.91 2.55 1.50
CA PHE A 88 -2.11 1.89 0.22
C PHE A 88 -1.52 2.74 -0.91
N ILE A 89 -1.13 2.07 -2.00
CA ILE A 89 -0.61 2.67 -3.23
C ILE A 89 -1.61 2.38 -4.33
N LEU A 90 -2.20 3.43 -4.93
CA LEU A 90 -3.10 3.31 -6.06
C LEU A 90 -2.31 3.41 -7.37
N TYR A 91 -2.48 2.44 -8.27
CA TYR A 91 -1.85 2.47 -9.58
C TYR A 91 -2.71 3.25 -10.58
N GLU A 92 -2.41 4.54 -10.78
CA GLU A 92 -3.17 5.44 -11.67
C GLU A 92 -3.23 4.96 -13.12
N ASP A 93 -2.27 4.14 -13.56
CA ASP A 93 -2.22 3.51 -14.88
C ASP A 93 -3.09 2.24 -15.00
N LYS A 94 -3.70 1.78 -13.88
CA LYS A 94 -4.46 0.53 -13.78
C LYS A 94 -5.88 0.76 -13.28
N VAL A 95 -6.61 1.63 -13.99
CA VAL A 95 -8.03 1.92 -13.75
C VAL A 95 -8.91 1.19 -14.77
N PHE A 96 -9.95 0.52 -14.27
CA PHE A 96 -10.85 -0.32 -15.05
C PHE A 96 -12.31 0.07 -14.82
N THR A 97 -13.16 -0.30 -15.76
CA THR A 97 -14.62 -0.07 -15.67
C THR A 97 -15.39 -1.27 -15.10
N SER A 98 -14.67 -2.32 -14.67
CA SER A 98 -15.23 -3.52 -14.07
C SER A 98 -14.35 -4.06 -12.96
N ILE A 99 -14.98 -4.49 -11.86
CA ILE A 99 -14.30 -5.18 -10.74
C ILE A 99 -13.55 -6.41 -11.25
N ALA A 100 -14.17 -7.20 -12.13
CA ALA A 100 -13.59 -8.46 -12.60
C ALA A 100 -12.30 -8.23 -13.40
N GLU A 101 -12.25 -7.16 -14.20
CA GLU A 101 -11.04 -6.78 -14.95
C GLU A 101 -9.92 -6.32 -14.01
N ALA A 102 -10.25 -5.46 -13.04
CA ALA A 102 -9.29 -5.00 -12.04
C ALA A 102 -8.75 -6.15 -11.19
N GLN A 103 -9.60 -7.11 -10.79
CA GLN A 103 -9.18 -8.30 -10.04
C GLN A 103 -8.26 -9.19 -10.87
N LYS A 104 -8.59 -9.41 -12.14
CA LYS A 104 -7.75 -10.19 -13.06
C LYS A 104 -6.39 -9.55 -13.27
N GLU A 105 -6.33 -8.22 -13.38
CA GLU A 105 -5.06 -7.49 -13.49
C GLU A 105 -4.25 -7.58 -12.18
N ALA A 106 -4.89 -7.44 -11.01
CA ALA A 106 -4.23 -7.61 -9.72
C ALA A 106 -3.60 -9.02 -9.57
N GLU A 107 -4.32 -10.06 -9.98
CA GLU A 107 -3.80 -11.43 -10.02
C GLU A 107 -2.65 -11.60 -11.01
N LYS A 108 -2.73 -10.94 -12.17
CA LYS A 108 -1.69 -10.96 -13.19
C LYS A 108 -0.40 -10.33 -12.67
N ILE A 109 -0.49 -9.13 -12.06
CA ILE A 109 0.67 -8.45 -11.46
C ILE A 109 1.30 -9.33 -10.38
N LYS A 110 0.48 -9.94 -9.52
CA LYS A 110 0.96 -10.86 -8.48
C LYS A 110 1.73 -12.05 -9.06
N LYS A 111 1.22 -12.65 -10.16
CA LYS A 111 1.88 -13.77 -10.85
C LYS A 111 3.16 -13.33 -11.56
N GLU A 112 3.13 -12.20 -12.26
CA GLU A 112 4.27 -11.66 -13.01
C GLU A 112 5.45 -11.29 -12.12
N ARG A 113 5.18 -10.67 -10.96
CA ARG A 113 6.24 -10.32 -10.01
C ARG A 113 6.73 -11.50 -9.17
N GLY A 114 6.05 -12.65 -9.23
CA GLY A 114 6.40 -13.84 -8.44
C GLY A 114 6.36 -13.59 -6.93
N GLU A 115 5.62 -12.57 -6.48
CA GLU A 115 5.60 -12.14 -5.09
C GLU A 115 4.65 -13.02 -4.28
N SER A 116 5.09 -13.39 -3.08
CA SER A 116 4.23 -14.02 -2.08
C SER A 116 3.98 -13.05 -0.93
N ALA A 117 2.73 -13.04 -0.46
CA ALA A 117 2.39 -12.30 0.74
C ALA A 117 3.29 -12.76 1.90
N PRO A 118 3.89 -11.83 2.66
CA PRO A 118 4.73 -12.19 3.79
C PRO A 118 3.95 -13.11 4.72
N ARG A 119 4.43 -14.34 4.88
CA ARG A 119 3.93 -15.25 5.91
C ARG A 119 4.61 -14.85 7.20
N ARG A 120 3.85 -14.79 8.30
CA ARG A 120 4.44 -14.78 9.63
C ARG A 120 5.23 -16.09 9.76
N CYS A 121 6.54 -16.02 9.93
CA CYS A 121 7.29 -17.17 10.41
C CYS A 121 6.76 -17.46 11.80
N THR A 122 6.03 -18.58 11.94
CA THR A 122 5.72 -19.21 13.23
C THR A 122 6.98 -19.83 13.81
#